data_AF-A0A3D5DAX0-F1
#
_entry.id   AF-A0A3D5DAX0-F1
#
_cell.length_a   1.000
_cell.length_b   1.000
_cell.length_c   1.000
_cell.angle_alpha   90.00
_cell.angle_beta   90.00
_cell.angle_gamma   90.00
#
_symmetry.space_group_name_H-M   'P 1'
#
loop_
_entity.id
_entity.type
_entity.pdbx_description
1 polymer ?
#
loop_
_entity_poly.entity_id
_entity_poly.type
_entity_poly.pdbx_seq_one_letter_code
_entity_poly.pdbx_strand_id
1 'polypeptide(L)'
;MSKLQRKARGERPTFFQDPNIDKVIAMVMGLAGEVAVLRDRLDTIEHLLEKKAGIKRSEIDDYKPSETVSARRAAWREQFLGEVLRIVEIEKEALGSEDGQPYDSAVALVEEEK
;
A
#
# COMPACT_ATOMS: atom_id res chain seq x y z
N MET A 1 13.43 -13.67 21.32
CA MET A 1 12.34 -12.70 21.60
C MET A 1 11.02 -13.35 21.28
N SER A 2 10.10 -13.44 22.25
CA SER A 2 8.79 -14.09 22.06
C SER A 2 7.91 -13.29 21.09
N LYS A 3 7.30 -13.96 20.11
CA LYS A 3 6.45 -13.34 19.09
C LYS A 3 5.13 -12.95 19.76
N LEU A 4 4.92 -11.64 19.97
CA LEU A 4 3.66 -11.13 20.53
C LEU A 4 2.49 -11.62 19.68
N GLN A 5 1.51 -12.29 20.31
CA GLN A 5 0.29 -12.70 19.62
C GLN A 5 -0.50 -11.46 19.20
N ARG A 6 -0.59 -11.24 17.87
CA ARG A 6 -1.28 -10.08 17.27
C ARG A 6 -2.80 -10.26 17.14
N LYS A 7 -3.33 -11.43 17.53
CA LYS A 7 -4.76 -11.72 17.47
C LYS A 7 -5.43 -11.20 18.75
N ALA A 8 -6.23 -10.14 18.60
CA ALA A 8 -7.13 -9.70 19.68
C ALA A 8 -8.10 -10.84 20.04
N ARG A 9 -8.42 -11.01 21.33
CA ARG A 9 -9.43 -11.98 21.78
C ARG A 9 -10.81 -11.42 21.43
N GLY A 10 -11.59 -12.18 20.66
CA GLY A 10 -12.95 -11.82 20.25
C GLY A 10 -13.21 -12.03 18.77
N GLU A 11 -14.48 -12.22 18.39
CA GLU A 11 -14.92 -12.17 17.00
C GLU A 11 -14.81 -10.72 16.50
N ARG A 12 -14.33 -10.52 15.27
CA ARG A 12 -14.24 -9.18 14.70
C ARG A 12 -15.67 -8.68 14.43
N PRO A 13 -16.06 -7.50 14.93
CA PRO A 13 -17.38 -6.96 14.62
C PRO A 13 -17.51 -6.76 13.11
N THR A 14 -18.58 -7.30 12.54
CA THR A 14 -19.01 -7.05 11.16
C THR A 14 -20.06 -5.95 11.18
N PHE A 15 -19.85 -4.91 10.37
CA PHE A 15 -20.74 -3.76 10.32
C PHE A 15 -21.58 -3.73 9.05
N PHE A 16 -21.10 -4.36 7.96
CA PHE A 16 -21.78 -4.41 6.67
C PHE A 16 -22.30 -5.81 6.35
N GLN A 17 -23.26 -5.88 5.42
CA GLN A 17 -23.81 -7.16 4.94
C GLN A 17 -22.77 -8.00 4.20
N ASP A 18 -21.89 -7.35 3.44
CA ASP A 18 -20.73 -7.99 2.82
C ASP A 18 -19.50 -7.83 3.73
N PRO A 19 -18.99 -8.91 4.35
CA PRO A 19 -17.79 -8.87 5.20
C PRO A 19 -16.54 -8.39 4.48
N ASN A 20 -16.51 -8.38 3.14
CA ASN A 20 -15.38 -7.85 2.38
C ASN A 20 -15.28 -6.33 2.49
N ILE A 21 -16.39 -5.62 2.70
CA ILE A 21 -16.38 -4.16 2.93
C ILE A 21 -15.65 -3.85 4.25
N ASP A 22 -15.95 -4.58 5.32
CA ASP A 22 -15.27 -4.42 6.62
C ASP A 22 -13.75 -4.67 6.51
N LYS A 23 -13.35 -5.67 5.70
CA LYS A 23 -11.92 -5.95 5.44
C LYS A 23 -11.24 -4.80 4.69
N VAL A 24 -11.87 -4.26 3.65
CA VAL A 24 -11.33 -3.12 2.89
C VAL A 24 -11.20 -1.89 3.79
N ILE A 25 -12.22 -1.56 4.59
CA ILE A 25 -12.16 -0.45 5.55
C ILE A 25 -11.02 -0.65 6.55
N ALA A 26 -10.87 -1.85 7.11
CA ALA A 26 -9.77 -2.14 8.03
C ALA A 26 -8.39 -1.98 7.36
N MET A 27 -8.23 -2.39 6.10
CA MET A 27 -7.01 -2.19 5.33
C MET A 27 -6.72 -0.71 5.08
N VAL A 28 -7.74 0.07 4.67
CA VAL A 28 -7.63 1.52 4.44
C VAL A 28 -7.28 2.26 5.73
N MET A 29 -7.91 1.92 6.86
CA MET A 29 -7.60 2.51 8.16
C MET A 29 -6.18 2.20 8.61
N GLY A 30 -5.72 0.96 8.41
CA GLY A 30 -4.32 0.59 8.66
C GLY A 30 -3.35 1.42 7.81
N LEU A 31 -3.61 1.53 6.50
CA LEU A 31 -2.82 2.34 5.59
C LEU A 31 -2.81 3.83 5.96
N ALA A 32 -3.97 4.39 6.33
CA ALA A 32 -4.08 5.78 6.79
C ALA A 32 -3.23 6.03 8.04
N GLY A 33 -3.20 5.09 8.98
CA GLY A 33 -2.32 5.13 10.14
C GLY A 33 -0.84 5.16 9.77
N GLU A 34 -0.41 4.28 8.87
CA GLU A 34 0.97 4.27 8.37
C GLU A 34 1.32 5.57 7.63
N VAL A 35 0.41 6.13 6.83
CA VAL A 35 0.59 7.44 6.16
C VAL A 35 0.75 8.56 7.17
N ALA A 36 -0.03 8.57 8.26
CA ALA A 36 0.11 9.55 9.33
C ALA A 36 1.49 9.46 10.00
N VAL A 37 1.96 8.26 10.33
CA VAL A 37 3.30 8.05 10.90
C VAL A 37 4.40 8.50 9.94
N LEU A 38 4.26 8.22 8.65
CA LEU A 38 5.21 8.71 7.63
C LEU A 38 5.20 10.24 7.53
N ARG A 39 4.04 10.88 7.65
CA ARG A 39 3.93 12.34 7.66
C ARG A 39 4.62 12.96 8.86
N ASP A 40 4.43 12.41 10.06
CA ASP A 40 5.09 12.88 11.29
C ASP A 40 6.61 12.71 11.21
N ARG A 41 7.06 11.60 10.62
CA ARG A 41 8.49 11.36 10.39
C ARG A 41 9.09 12.35 9.40
N LEU A 42 8.37 12.70 8.34
CA LEU A 42 8.80 13.73 7.39
C LEU A 42 8.88 15.11 8.04
N ASP A 43 7.87 15.54 8.80
CA ASP A 43 7.91 16.82 9.53
C ASP A 43 9.09 16.88 10.52
N THR A 44 9.37 15.77 11.21
CA THR A 44 10.54 15.66 12.08
C THR A 44 11.84 15.85 11.30
N ILE A 45 11.97 15.23 10.12
CA ILE A 45 13.15 15.38 9.26
C ILE A 45 13.29 16.84 8.81
N GLU A 46 12.22 17.46 8.34
CA GLU A 46 12.22 18.87 7.92
C GLU A 46 12.64 19.80 9.07
N HIS A 47 12.11 19.58 10.28
CA HIS A 47 12.48 20.36 11.46
C HIS A 47 13.96 20.18 11.84
N LEU A 48 14.49 18.96 11.74
CA LEU A 48 15.90 18.67 12.01
C LEU A 48 16.82 19.27 10.95
N LEU A 49 16.43 19.25 9.67
CA LEU A 49 17.18 19.86 8.57
C LEU A 49 17.24 21.38 8.74
N GLU A 50 16.14 22.02 9.09
CA GLU A 50 16.12 23.46 9.34
C GLU A 50 17.01 23.84 10.53
N LYS A 51 16.86 23.12 11.65
CA LYS A 51 17.62 23.41 12.88
C LYS A 51 19.12 23.12 12.76
N LYS A 52 19.52 22.06 12.03
CA LYS A 52 20.91 21.57 12.01
C LYS A 52 21.66 21.85 10.71
N ALA A 53 20.96 21.89 9.58
CA ALA A 53 21.55 22.11 8.27
C ALA A 53 21.19 23.48 7.66
N GLY A 54 20.29 24.25 8.30
CA GLY A 54 19.89 25.59 7.85
C GLY A 54 18.98 25.59 6.62
N ILE A 55 18.50 24.43 6.16
CA ILE A 55 17.57 24.31 5.03
C ILE A 55 16.17 24.67 5.53
N LYS A 56 15.62 25.78 5.04
CA LYS A 56 14.29 26.23 5.45
C LYS A 56 13.20 25.37 4.83
N ARG A 57 12.06 25.25 5.51
CA ARG A 57 10.87 24.55 4.97
C ARG A 57 10.43 25.12 3.61
N SER A 58 10.48 26.45 3.45
CA SER A 58 10.16 27.11 2.17
C SER A 58 11.06 26.65 1.01
N GLU A 59 12.33 26.32 1.27
CA GLU A 59 13.23 25.82 0.22
C GLU A 59 12.83 24.40 -0.24
N ILE A 60 12.22 23.61 0.64
CA ILE A 60 11.68 22.29 0.32
C ILE A 60 10.38 22.44 -0.47
N ASP A 61 9.49 23.35 -0.05
CA ASP A 61 8.21 23.63 -0.71
C ASP A 61 8.41 24.22 -2.13
N ASP A 62 9.39 25.10 -2.29
CA ASP A 62 9.73 25.74 -3.56
C ASP A 62 10.65 24.88 -4.44
N TYR A 63 11.07 23.70 -3.98
CA TYR A 63 12.01 22.85 -4.69
C TYR A 63 11.44 22.37 -6.03
N LYS A 64 12.10 22.77 -7.12
CA LYS A 64 11.80 22.29 -8.47
C LYS A 64 12.77 21.17 -8.85
N PRO A 65 12.31 19.90 -8.96
CA PRO A 65 13.17 18.81 -9.36
C PRO A 65 13.68 19.01 -10.79
N SER A 66 14.96 18.70 -11.02
CA SER A 66 15.50 18.64 -12.39
C SER A 66 14.82 17.53 -13.20
N GLU A 67 14.97 17.56 -14.52
CA GLU A 67 14.46 16.51 -15.42
C GLU A 67 14.93 15.12 -14.99
N THR A 68 16.21 14.98 -14.63
CA THR A 68 16.78 13.72 -14.14
C THR A 68 16.10 13.22 -12.86
N VAL A 69 15.84 14.11 -11.90
CA VAL A 69 15.16 13.74 -10.64
C VAL A 69 13.72 13.35 -10.90
N SER A 70 13.03 14.09 -11.76
CA SER A 70 11.65 13.83 -12.17
C SER A 70 11.51 12.48 -12.89
N ALA A 71 12.40 12.19 -13.85
CA ALA A 71 12.43 10.91 -14.57
C ALA A 71 12.66 9.73 -13.63
N ARG A 72 13.61 9.84 -12.69
CA ARG A 72 13.84 8.81 -11.67
C ARG A 72 12.61 8.55 -10.80
N ARG A 73 11.92 9.62 -10.37
CA ARG A 73 10.68 9.50 -9.59
C ARG A 73 9.54 8.87 -10.41
N ALA A 74 9.46 9.19 -11.71
CA ALA A 74 8.46 8.60 -12.61
C ALA A 74 8.70 7.10 -12.78
N ALA A 75 9.93 6.68 -13.10
CA ALA A 75 10.28 5.27 -13.24
C ALA A 75 10.00 4.45 -11.96
N TRP A 76 10.34 5.01 -10.79
CA TRP A 76 10.03 4.37 -9.52
C TRP A 76 8.51 4.26 -9.27
N ARG A 77 7.73 5.31 -9.58
CA ARG A 77 6.26 5.26 -9.45
C ARG A 77 5.64 4.24 -10.40
N GLU A 78 6.12 4.16 -11.62
CA GLU A 78 5.65 3.18 -12.61
C GLU A 78 5.88 1.75 -12.11
N GLN A 79 7.09 1.43 -11.64
CA GLN A 79 7.39 0.13 -11.05
C GLN A 79 6.47 -0.16 -9.84
N PHE A 80 6.36 0.79 -8.91
CA PHE A 80 5.54 0.62 -7.71
C PHE A 80 4.07 0.38 -8.06
N LEU A 81 3.52 1.13 -9.02
CA LEU A 81 2.15 0.95 -9.47
C LEU A 81 1.95 -0.38 -10.19
N GLY A 82 2.91 -0.81 -11.02
CA GLY A 82 2.86 -2.15 -11.65
C GLY A 82 2.83 -3.27 -10.62
N GLU A 83 3.65 -3.18 -9.56
CA GLU A 83 3.64 -4.17 -8.48
C GLU A 83 2.31 -4.20 -7.72
N VAL A 84 1.72 -3.03 -7.43
CA VAL A 84 0.43 -2.91 -6.72
C VAL A 84 -0.75 -3.34 -7.61
N LEU A 85 -0.73 -2.99 -8.89
CA LEU A 85 -1.83 -3.22 -9.83
C LEU A 85 -1.73 -4.54 -10.59
N ARG A 86 -0.71 -5.35 -10.32
CA ARG A 86 -0.50 -6.66 -10.95
C ARG A 86 -1.76 -7.54 -10.99
N ILE A 87 -2.59 -7.50 -9.95
CA ILE A 87 -3.84 -8.26 -9.92
C ILE A 87 -4.84 -7.82 -10.99
N VAL A 88 -4.93 -6.51 -11.25
CA VAL A 88 -5.79 -5.93 -12.29
C VAL A 88 -5.25 -6.29 -13.68
N GLU A 89 -3.93 -6.33 -13.84
CA GLU A 89 -3.29 -6.77 -15.09
C GLU A 89 -3.59 -8.24 -15.39
N ILE A 90 -3.49 -9.12 -14.38
CA ILE A 90 -3.85 -10.54 -14.49
C ILE A 90 -5.32 -10.71 -14.86
N GLU A 91 -6.23 -9.98 -14.19
CA GLU A 91 -7.66 -10.01 -14.51
C GLU A 91 -7.95 -9.54 -15.94
N LYS A 92 -7.25 -8.50 -16.41
CA LYS A 92 -7.36 -8.00 -17.78
C LYS A 92 -6.86 -9.02 -18.81
N GLU A 93 -5.74 -9.70 -18.53
CA GLU A 93 -5.22 -10.77 -19.38
C GLU A 93 -6.20 -11.94 -19.43
N ALA A 94 -6.74 -12.35 -18.28
CA ALA A 94 -7.75 -13.41 -18.16
C ALA A 94 -9.04 -13.10 -18.93
N LEU A 95 -9.47 -11.83 -19.01
CA LEU A 95 -10.61 -11.40 -19.83
C LEU A 95 -10.34 -11.44 -21.35
N GLY A 96 -9.07 -11.40 -21.76
CA GLY A 96 -8.65 -11.50 -23.16
C GLY A 96 -8.38 -12.93 -23.64
N SER A 97 -8.16 -13.86 -22.71
CA SER A 97 -8.02 -15.30 -22.95
C SER A 97 -9.32 -16.04 -22.66
N GLU A 98 -9.73 -17.01 -23.48
CA GLU A 98 -10.97 -17.79 -23.25
C GLU A 98 -10.92 -18.70 -21.99
N ASP A 99 -9.80 -18.76 -21.28
CA ASP A 99 -9.57 -19.59 -20.09
C ASP A 99 -9.95 -18.85 -18.78
N GLY A 100 -11.20 -18.43 -18.67
CA GLY A 100 -11.75 -17.77 -17.48
C GLY A 100 -12.12 -18.75 -16.36
N GLN A 101 -11.18 -19.51 -15.79
CA GLN A 101 -11.47 -20.28 -14.58
C GLN A 101 -11.51 -19.34 -13.36
N PRO A 102 -12.63 -19.27 -12.61
CA PRO A 102 -12.80 -18.33 -11.50
C PRO A 102 -11.76 -18.53 -10.39
N TYR A 103 -11.33 -17.45 -9.73
CA TYR A 103 -10.36 -17.49 -8.63
C TYR A 103 -10.70 -18.53 -7.54
N ASP A 104 -11.99 -18.72 -7.24
CA ASP A 104 -12.47 -19.72 -6.28
C ASP A 104 -12.09 -21.18 -6.67
N SER A 105 -11.96 -21.47 -7.97
CA SER A 105 -11.52 -22.79 -8.46
C SER A 105 -10.03 -23.05 -8.20
N ALA A 106 -9.19 -22.02 -8.26
CA ALA A 106 -7.77 -22.13 -7.96
C ALA A 106 -7.52 -22.31 -6.45
N VAL A 107 -8.38 -21.75 -5.59
CA VAL A 107 -8.30 -21.93 -4.13
C VAL A 107 -8.66 -23.36 -3.74
N ALA A 108 -9.72 -23.94 -4.34
CA ALA A 108 -10.15 -25.31 -4.07
C ALA A 108 -9.08 -26.36 -4.45
N LEU A 109 -8.40 -26.18 -5.58
CA LEU A 109 -7.31 -27.07 -6.03
C LEU A 109 -6.15 -27.19 -5.02
N VAL A 110 -5.81 -26.09 -4.35
CA VAL A 110 -4.73 -26.07 -3.35
C VAL A 110 -5.17 -26.69 -2.01
N GLU A 111 -6.47 -26.66 -1.71
CA GLU A 111 -7.04 -27.30 -0.52
C GLU A 111 -7.23 -28.81 -0.68
N GLU A 112 -7.48 -29.30 -1.91
CA GLU A 112 -7.61 -30.72 -2.23
C GLU A 112 -6.25 -31.48 -2.34
N GLU A 113 -5.14 -30.77 -2.55
CA GLU A 113 -3.78 -31.35 -2.61
C GLU A 113 -3.13 -31.62 -1.22
N LYS A 114 -3.91 -31.56 -0.13
CA LYS A 114 -3.47 -31.88 1.24
C LYS A 114 -4.07 -33.18 1.77
#